data_AF-A0A7W7RB16-F1
#
_entry.id   AF-A0A7W7RB16-F1
#
_cell.length_a   1.000
_cell.length_b   1.000
_cell.length_c   1.000
_cell.angle_alpha   90.00
_cell.angle_beta   90.00
_cell.angle_gamma   90.00
#
_symmetry.space_group_name_H-M   'P 1'
#
loop_
_entity.id
_entity.type
_entity.pdbx_description
1 polymer ?
#
loop_
_entity_poly.entity_id
_entity_poly.type
_entity_poly.pdbx_seq_one_letter_code
_entity_poly.pdbx_strand_id
1 'polypeptide(L)'
;MEPALCEAEVASAEEELGISLPSAYRTFLLEVGAGGAGAHYGIFPLRHDKEGWHWDEGRSYRSDNTLLAQAFPSAAERTRRQEELNAREPAEQDFPDHRSYLAAFHAWDDEWEQLDASMTAGAIHLSHQGCGYFTWLVVNGPERDTLFTDPRAADRTLEPLTAGPHRVDFGGWYLSQLTRATSEAQRGPRQLASRRRVRE
;
A
#
# COMPACT_ATOMS: atom_id res chain seq x y z
N MET A 1 14.14 -14.93 0.44
CA MET A 1 12.80 -15.18 1.00
C MET A 1 12.99 -15.17 2.49
N GLU A 2 12.20 -14.38 3.21
CA GLU A 2 12.28 -14.40 4.67
C GLU A 2 11.65 -15.69 5.19
N PRO A 3 12.21 -16.30 6.25
CA PRO A 3 11.66 -17.52 6.82
C PRO A 3 10.23 -17.31 7.32
N ALA A 4 9.45 -18.38 7.40
CA ALA A 4 8.12 -18.34 8.00
C ALA A 4 8.22 -18.05 9.50
N LEU A 5 7.22 -17.34 10.02
CA LEU A 5 7.07 -17.03 11.44
C LEU A 5 6.36 -18.19 12.13
N CYS A 6 6.59 -18.36 13.43
CA CYS A 6 5.80 -19.26 14.25
C CYS A 6 4.52 -18.59 14.77
N GLU A 7 3.58 -19.40 15.27
CA GLU A 7 2.30 -18.92 15.83
C GLU A 7 2.49 -17.87 16.94
N ALA A 8 3.51 -18.04 17.78
CA ALA A 8 3.81 -17.11 18.87
C ALA A 8 4.30 -15.75 18.36
N GLU A 9 5.09 -15.74 17.28
CA GLU A 9 5.58 -14.51 16.64
C GLU A 9 4.42 -13.76 15.97
N VAL A 10 3.57 -14.47 15.22
CA VAL A 10 2.41 -13.84 14.58
C VAL A 10 1.40 -13.31 15.60
N ALA A 11 1.14 -14.05 16.68
CA ALA A 11 0.28 -13.59 17.76
C ALA A 11 0.86 -12.35 18.48
N SER A 12 2.18 -12.33 18.71
CA SER A 12 2.87 -11.15 19.28
C SER A 12 2.77 -9.94 18.35
N ALA A 13 2.88 -10.12 17.04
CA ALA A 13 2.73 -9.04 16.07
C ALA A 13 1.31 -8.46 16.08
N GLU A 14 0.29 -9.31 16.09
CA GLU A 14 -1.11 -8.88 16.16
C GLU A 14 -1.43 -8.10 17.46
N GLU A 15 -0.90 -8.58 18.59
CA GLU A 15 -1.06 -7.93 19.88
C GLU A 15 -0.40 -6.54 19.90
N GLU A 16 0.86 -6.45 19.45
CA GLU A 16 1.60 -5.18 19.44
C GLU A 16 1.00 -4.16 18.46
N LEU A 17 0.60 -4.62 17.27
CA LEU A 17 0.04 -3.78 16.21
C LEU A 17 -1.45 -3.46 16.42
N GLY A 18 -2.10 -4.08 17.41
CA GLY A 18 -3.50 -3.84 17.75
C GLY A 18 -4.49 -4.27 16.65
N ILE A 19 -4.12 -5.28 15.86
CA ILE A 19 -4.92 -5.78 14.73
C ILE A 19 -5.00 -7.30 14.74
N SER A 20 -6.02 -7.86 14.08
CA SER A 20 -6.02 -9.27 13.70
C SER A 20 -5.80 -9.38 12.20
N LEU A 21 -4.79 -10.14 11.77
CA LEU A 21 -4.44 -10.31 10.38
C LEU A 21 -5.53 -11.12 9.64
N PRO A 22 -5.82 -10.82 8.37
CA PRO A 22 -6.68 -11.66 7.55
C PRO A 22 -6.15 -13.08 7.42
N SER A 23 -7.04 -14.08 7.42
CA SER A 23 -6.67 -15.50 7.57
C SER A 23 -5.74 -16.00 6.45
N ALA A 24 -5.96 -15.54 5.22
CA ALA A 24 -5.11 -15.86 4.09
C ALA A 24 -3.68 -15.31 4.26
N TYR A 25 -3.55 -14.07 4.78
CA TYR A 25 -2.24 -13.47 5.04
C TYR A 25 -1.55 -14.10 6.26
N ARG A 26 -2.29 -14.41 7.33
CA ARG A 26 -1.78 -15.15 8.48
C ARG A 26 -1.19 -16.50 8.06
N THR A 27 -1.94 -17.27 7.25
CA THR A 27 -1.47 -18.56 6.71
C THR A 27 -0.19 -18.40 5.91
N PHE A 28 -0.07 -17.34 5.10
CA PHE A 28 1.15 -17.06 4.35
C PHE A 28 2.37 -16.84 5.26
N LEU A 29 2.21 -16.06 6.33
CA LEU A 29 3.30 -15.81 7.29
C LEU A 29 3.76 -17.09 8.01
N LEU A 30 2.83 -18.01 8.30
CA LEU A 30 3.10 -19.26 9.01
C LEU A 30 3.68 -20.37 8.12
N GLU A 31 3.22 -20.46 6.87
CA GLU A 31 3.49 -21.64 6.02
C GLU A 31 4.40 -21.34 4.82
N VAL A 32 4.47 -20.07 4.38
CA VAL A 32 5.21 -19.68 3.16
C VAL A 32 6.45 -18.87 3.50
N GLY A 33 6.30 -17.81 4.31
CA GLY A 33 7.40 -16.93 4.68
C GLY A 33 6.92 -15.60 5.25
N ALA A 34 7.76 -14.90 6.00
CA ALA A 34 7.45 -13.58 6.53
C ALA A 34 7.43 -12.48 5.45
N GLY A 35 7.88 -12.80 4.24
CA GLY A 35 7.97 -11.94 3.06
C GLY A 35 8.82 -12.62 1.99
N GLY A 36 8.88 -12.04 0.79
CA GLY A 36 9.72 -12.65 -0.25
C GLY A 36 9.36 -12.32 -1.68
N ALA A 37 10.02 -13.05 -2.59
CA ALA A 37 9.80 -12.94 -4.02
C ALA A 37 8.35 -13.34 -4.36
N GLY A 38 7.64 -12.44 -5.01
CA GLY A 38 6.22 -12.51 -5.29
C GLY A 38 5.73 -11.13 -5.72
N ALA A 39 4.61 -11.06 -6.44
CA ALA A 39 3.98 -9.84 -6.99
C ALA A 39 4.88 -8.60 -7.21
N HIS A 40 5.20 -8.30 -8.47
CA HIS A 40 6.04 -7.15 -8.84
C HIS A 40 7.42 -7.17 -8.17
N TYR A 41 7.65 -6.32 -7.17
CA TYR A 41 8.94 -6.15 -6.50
C TYR A 41 9.10 -6.96 -5.20
N GLY A 42 8.14 -7.82 -4.84
CA GLY A 42 8.18 -8.60 -3.61
C GLY A 42 7.13 -8.16 -2.60
N ILE A 43 6.76 -9.07 -1.71
CA ILE A 43 6.00 -8.75 -0.50
C ILE A 43 7.00 -8.27 0.56
N PHE A 44 6.72 -7.10 1.15
CA PHE A 44 7.54 -6.54 2.22
C PHE A 44 7.53 -7.46 3.43
N PRO A 45 8.71 -7.85 3.95
CA PRO A 45 8.77 -8.77 5.05
C PRO A 45 8.32 -8.17 6.37
N LEU A 46 7.47 -8.88 7.10
CA LEU A 46 7.16 -8.58 8.49
C LEU A 46 8.33 -9.01 9.38
N ARG A 47 8.92 -8.07 10.11
CA ARG A 47 10.08 -8.30 10.98
C ARG A 47 9.83 -7.69 12.35
N HIS A 48 10.55 -8.22 13.34
CA HIS A 48 10.62 -7.66 14.67
C HIS A 48 12.06 -7.25 14.97
N ASP A 49 12.29 -5.98 15.29
CA ASP A 49 13.59 -5.48 15.71
C ASP A 49 13.48 -4.62 16.99
N LYS A 50 14.48 -3.79 17.28
CA LYS A 50 14.50 -2.92 18.47
C LYS A 50 13.35 -1.90 18.52
N GLU A 51 12.69 -1.64 17.39
CA GLU A 51 11.60 -0.68 17.24
C GLU A 51 10.23 -1.38 17.18
N GLY A 52 10.21 -2.71 17.34
CA GLY A 52 9.00 -3.52 17.33
C GLY A 52 8.71 -4.20 15.99
N TRP A 53 7.48 -4.69 15.85
CA TRP A 53 6.95 -5.33 14.65
C TRP A 53 6.69 -4.30 13.53
N HIS A 54 7.22 -4.54 12.35
CA HIS A 54 7.01 -3.68 11.18
C HIS A 54 7.22 -4.43 9.86
N TRP A 55 6.61 -3.92 8.79
CA TRP A 55 6.92 -4.35 7.43
C TRP A 55 8.16 -3.61 6.92
N ASP A 56 9.23 -4.34 6.63
CA ASP A 56 10.50 -3.79 6.12
C ASP A 56 10.42 -3.59 4.61
N GLU A 57 10.10 -2.36 4.23
CA GLU A 57 10.08 -1.87 2.85
C GLU A 57 11.40 -1.18 2.44
N GLY A 58 12.46 -1.36 3.24
CA GLY A 58 13.77 -0.77 3.03
C GLY A 58 13.96 0.56 3.77
N ARG A 59 14.61 1.53 3.12
CA ARG A 59 15.28 2.65 3.81
C ARG A 59 14.45 3.91 4.07
N SER A 60 13.18 4.04 3.65
CA SER A 60 12.56 5.37 3.69
C SER A 60 11.05 5.49 3.92
N TYR A 61 10.29 4.41 3.95
CA TYR A 61 8.88 4.49 4.31
C TYR A 61 8.58 3.31 5.25
N ARG A 62 7.56 3.45 6.08
CA ARG A 62 7.00 2.36 6.87
C ARG A 62 5.50 2.54 6.77
N SER A 63 4.74 1.45 6.80
CA SER A 63 3.34 1.54 7.21
C SER A 63 3.30 2.29 8.54
N ASP A 64 2.50 3.36 8.62
CA ASP A 64 2.27 4.03 9.89
C ASP A 64 1.44 3.09 10.77
N ASN A 65 2.14 2.31 11.60
CA ASN A 65 1.53 1.32 12.49
C ASN A 65 0.50 1.96 13.43
N THR A 66 0.61 3.26 13.72
CA THR A 66 -0.35 3.97 14.58
C THR A 66 -1.74 4.09 13.96
N LEU A 67 -1.85 3.91 12.63
CA LEU A 67 -3.11 3.98 11.89
C LEU A 67 -3.77 2.61 11.69
N LEU A 68 -3.11 1.49 12.00
CA LEU A 68 -3.62 0.14 11.72
C LEU A 68 -4.88 -0.22 12.53
N ALA A 69 -4.97 0.28 13.77
CA ALA A 69 -6.13 0.06 14.63
C ALA A 69 -7.35 0.90 14.24
N GLN A 70 -7.22 1.83 13.29
CA GLN A 70 -8.33 2.63 12.77
C GLN A 70 -9.03 1.89 11.63
N ALA A 71 -10.33 2.16 11.44
CA ALA A 71 -11.07 1.56 10.33
C ALA A 71 -10.63 2.17 9.00
N PHE A 72 -10.45 1.32 7.98
CA PHE A 72 -10.18 1.78 6.63
C PHE A 72 -11.34 2.63 6.10
N PRO A 73 -11.09 3.90 5.71
CA PRO A 73 -12.15 4.82 5.34
C PRO A 73 -12.87 4.33 4.08
N SER A 74 -14.15 4.62 3.97
CA SER A 74 -14.88 4.37 2.72
C SER A 74 -14.39 5.31 1.61
N ALA A 75 -14.65 4.95 0.35
CA ALA A 75 -14.34 5.82 -0.78
C ALA A 75 -15.01 7.20 -0.65
N ALA A 76 -16.26 7.23 -0.19
CA ALA A 76 -16.99 8.48 0.02
C ALA A 76 -16.37 9.36 1.12
N GLU A 77 -15.91 8.76 2.23
CA GLU A 77 -15.22 9.50 3.29
C GLU A 77 -13.89 10.07 2.81
N ARG A 78 -13.09 9.31 2.06
CA ARG A 78 -11.84 9.80 1.49
C ARG A 78 -12.07 10.99 0.56
N THR A 79 -13.02 10.86 -0.37
CA THR A 79 -13.40 11.93 -1.29
C THR A 79 -13.82 13.18 -0.53
N ARG A 80 -14.75 13.05 0.43
CA ARG A 80 -15.24 14.18 1.21
C ARG A 80 -14.11 14.89 1.96
N ARG A 81 -13.25 14.16 2.67
CA ARG A 81 -12.15 14.76 3.44
C ARG A 81 -11.13 15.48 2.55
N GLN A 82 -10.84 14.91 1.36
CA GLN A 82 -9.97 15.55 0.39
C GLN A 82 -10.58 16.86 -0.14
N GLU A 83 -11.86 16.84 -0.51
CA GLU A 83 -12.58 18.03 -0.98
C GLU A 83 -12.63 19.12 0.11
N GLU A 84 -12.87 18.75 1.36
CA GLU A 84 -12.87 19.66 2.52
C GLU A 84 -11.50 20.31 2.76
N LEU A 85 -10.39 19.58 2.56
CA LEU A 85 -9.05 20.14 2.68
C LEU A 85 -8.68 21.01 1.48
N ASN A 86 -8.94 20.55 0.26
CA ASN A 86 -8.67 21.29 -0.97
C ASN A 86 -9.43 22.63 -1.00
N ALA A 87 -10.67 22.67 -0.50
CA ALA A 87 -11.46 23.89 -0.40
C ALA A 87 -10.85 24.95 0.55
N ARG A 88 -9.91 24.55 1.42
CA ARG A 88 -9.19 25.42 2.35
C ARG A 88 -7.76 25.72 1.91
N GLU A 89 -7.36 25.33 0.70
CA GLU A 89 -6.02 25.62 0.17
C GLU A 89 -5.78 27.15 0.19
N PRO A 90 -4.73 27.62 0.90
CA PRO A 90 -4.43 29.04 0.98
C PRO A 90 -4.09 29.61 -0.40
N ALA A 91 -4.74 30.71 -0.79
CA ALA A 91 -4.40 31.42 -2.01
C ALA A 91 -3.59 32.69 -1.68
N GLU A 92 -2.49 32.92 -2.39
CA GLU A 92 -1.54 34.01 -2.06
C GLU A 92 -2.21 35.40 -2.01
N GLN A 93 -3.23 35.63 -2.84
CA GLN A 93 -3.98 36.90 -2.87
C GLN A 93 -4.79 37.21 -1.60
N ASP A 94 -5.06 36.21 -0.75
CA ASP A 94 -5.87 36.37 0.46
C ASP A 94 -5.03 36.84 1.67
N PHE A 95 -3.72 37.00 1.49
CA PHE A 95 -2.77 37.35 2.55
C PHE A 95 -2.13 38.73 2.33
N PRO A 96 -1.82 39.46 3.41
CA PRO A 96 -1.24 40.80 3.31
C PRO A 96 0.22 40.81 2.81
N ASP A 97 0.93 39.69 2.96
CA ASP A 97 2.31 39.53 2.56
C ASP A 97 2.65 38.04 2.34
N HIS A 98 3.72 37.80 1.58
CA HIS A 98 4.17 36.46 1.20
C HIS A 98 4.55 35.57 2.40
N ARG A 99 5.07 36.15 3.50
CA ARG A 99 5.45 35.38 4.68
C ARG A 99 4.21 34.85 5.41
N SER A 100 3.16 35.66 5.51
CA SER A 100 1.87 35.25 6.07
C SER A 100 1.21 34.14 5.23
N TYR A 101 1.28 34.24 3.89
CA TYR A 101 0.84 33.18 2.99
C TYR A 101 1.61 31.87 3.19
N LEU A 102 2.95 31.92 3.18
CA LEU A 102 3.77 30.72 3.37
C LEU A 102 3.48 30.01 4.70
N ALA A 103 3.27 30.76 5.79
CA ALA A 103 2.92 30.18 7.07
C ALA A 103 1.57 29.43 7.02
N ALA A 104 0.56 29.98 6.33
CA ALA A 104 -0.72 29.32 6.14
C ALA A 104 -0.60 28.10 5.20
N PHE A 105 0.17 28.23 4.12
CA PHE A 105 0.44 27.14 3.18
C PHE A 105 1.11 25.96 3.88
N HIS A 106 2.15 26.20 4.70
CA HIS A 106 2.80 25.14 5.46
C HIS A 106 1.86 24.44 6.45
N ALA A 107 0.99 25.19 7.14
CA ALA A 107 -0.01 24.57 8.02
C ALA A 107 -1.01 23.70 7.24
N TRP A 108 -1.41 24.13 6.04
CA TRP A 108 -2.27 23.35 5.15
C TRP A 108 -1.54 22.11 4.58
N ASP A 109 -0.27 22.23 4.24
CA ASP A 109 0.60 21.14 3.76
C ASP A 109 0.80 20.08 4.85
N ASP A 110 1.04 20.49 6.10
CA ASP A 110 1.10 19.60 7.27
C ASP A 110 -0.24 18.84 7.49
N GLU A 111 -1.39 19.51 7.28
CA GLU A 111 -2.70 18.87 7.31
C GLU A 111 -2.89 17.90 6.14
N TRP A 112 -2.34 18.23 4.97
CA TRP A 112 -2.38 17.38 3.77
C TRP A 112 -1.59 16.09 3.98
N GLU A 113 -0.39 16.14 4.54
CA GLU A 113 0.42 14.96 4.85
C GLU A 113 -0.32 14.01 5.82
N GLN A 114 -0.94 14.57 6.86
CA GLN A 114 -1.73 13.79 7.82
C GLN A 114 -2.96 13.16 7.16
N LEU A 115 -3.64 13.92 6.28
CA LEU A 115 -4.78 13.42 5.55
C LEU A 115 -4.36 12.27 4.61
N ASP A 116 -3.29 12.45 3.85
CA ASP A 116 -2.77 11.46 2.90
C ASP A 116 -2.42 10.13 3.60
N ALA A 117 -1.75 10.18 4.74
CA ALA A 117 -1.48 8.99 5.56
C ALA A 117 -2.78 8.32 6.04
N SER A 118 -3.76 9.12 6.46
CA SER A 118 -5.05 8.61 6.97
C SER A 118 -5.91 7.91 5.90
N MET A 119 -5.66 8.15 4.61
CA MET A 119 -6.42 7.51 3.52
C MET A 119 -6.22 5.99 3.47
N THR A 120 -5.10 5.51 3.99
CA THR A 120 -4.71 4.09 4.07
C THR A 120 -4.75 3.56 5.50
N ALA A 121 -5.36 4.28 6.44
CA ALA A 121 -5.54 3.80 7.81
C ALA A 121 -6.24 2.43 7.82
N GLY A 122 -5.87 1.53 8.74
CA GLY A 122 -6.42 0.17 8.78
C GLY A 122 -5.97 -0.73 7.63
N ALA A 123 -4.95 -0.37 6.87
CA ALA A 123 -4.37 -1.20 5.81
C ALA A 123 -2.85 -1.35 5.93
N ILE A 124 -2.36 -2.53 5.57
CA ILE A 124 -0.93 -2.86 5.51
C ILE A 124 -0.40 -2.53 4.12
N HIS A 125 0.71 -1.81 4.07
CA HIS A 125 1.48 -1.63 2.85
C HIS A 125 2.20 -2.94 2.49
N LEU A 126 1.75 -3.68 1.48
CA LEU A 126 2.24 -5.04 1.22
C LEU A 126 3.36 -5.12 0.18
N SER A 127 3.30 -4.30 -0.86
CA SER A 127 4.27 -4.39 -1.97
C SER A 127 4.27 -3.14 -2.83
N HIS A 128 5.41 -2.86 -3.45
CA HIS A 128 5.53 -1.89 -4.53
C HIS A 128 5.25 -2.54 -5.90
N GLN A 129 4.54 -1.82 -6.76
CA GLN A 129 4.20 -2.24 -8.12
C GLN A 129 5.08 -1.55 -9.19
N GLY A 130 5.91 -0.58 -8.80
CA GLY A 130 6.64 0.32 -9.73
C GLY A 130 6.04 1.71 -9.75
N CYS A 131 6.82 2.73 -10.15
CA CYS A 131 6.33 4.09 -10.41
C CYS A 131 5.49 4.74 -9.30
N GLY A 132 5.73 4.41 -8.02
CA GLY A 132 4.97 4.94 -6.89
C GLY A 132 3.58 4.30 -6.72
N TYR A 133 3.32 3.19 -7.39
CA TYR A 133 2.11 2.39 -7.20
C TYR A 133 2.34 1.34 -6.14
N PHE A 134 1.37 1.17 -5.26
CA PHE A 134 1.47 0.25 -4.13
C PHE A 134 0.25 -0.66 -4.03
N THR A 135 0.44 -1.80 -3.38
CA THR A 135 -0.67 -2.68 -3.00
C THR A 135 -0.83 -2.66 -1.50
N TRP A 136 -2.06 -2.45 -1.06
CA TRP A 136 -2.47 -2.39 0.34
C TRP A 136 -3.42 -3.53 0.67
N LEU A 137 -3.29 -4.14 1.85
CA LEU A 137 -4.25 -5.12 2.38
C LEU A 137 -5.01 -4.50 3.54
N VAL A 138 -6.33 -4.40 3.40
CA VAL A 138 -7.18 -3.88 4.47
C VAL A 138 -7.30 -4.92 5.59
N VAL A 139 -6.90 -4.54 6.80
CA VAL A 139 -6.94 -5.39 7.99
C VAL A 139 -8.00 -4.97 8.99
N ASN A 140 -8.50 -3.73 8.89
CA ASN A 140 -9.51 -3.19 9.76
C ASN A 140 -10.52 -2.32 9.01
N GLY A 141 -11.80 -2.43 9.37
CA GLY A 141 -12.91 -1.73 8.72
C GLY A 141 -13.73 -2.58 7.72
N PRO A 142 -14.71 -1.98 7.03
CA PRO A 142 -15.70 -2.70 6.23
C PRO A 142 -15.14 -3.46 5.01
N GLU A 143 -14.00 -3.02 4.48
CA GLU A 143 -13.33 -3.66 3.34
C GLU A 143 -12.25 -4.66 3.80
N ARG A 144 -12.25 -5.09 5.07
CA ARG A 144 -11.27 -6.06 5.60
C ARG A 144 -11.15 -7.29 4.69
N ASP A 145 -9.91 -7.78 4.53
CA ASP A 145 -9.53 -8.90 3.66
C ASP A 145 -9.54 -8.56 2.16
N THR A 146 -9.73 -7.28 1.79
CA THR A 146 -9.63 -6.81 0.40
C THR A 146 -8.29 -6.15 0.15
N LEU A 147 -7.71 -6.42 -1.03
CA LEU A 147 -6.55 -5.66 -1.50
C LEU A 147 -6.96 -4.44 -2.31
N PHE A 148 -6.18 -3.38 -2.18
CA PHE A 148 -6.31 -2.14 -2.93
C PHE A 148 -5.03 -1.86 -3.70
N THR A 149 -5.19 -1.28 -4.89
CA THR A 149 -4.09 -0.59 -5.57
C THR A 149 -4.12 0.88 -5.20
N ASP A 150 -2.95 1.47 -5.06
CA ASP A 150 -2.76 2.88 -4.76
C ASP A 150 -2.16 3.61 -5.96
N PRO A 151 -3.01 4.26 -6.77
CA PRO A 151 -2.59 5.08 -7.90
C PRO A 151 -2.56 6.59 -7.59
N ARG A 152 -2.47 6.99 -6.32
CA ARG A 152 -2.43 8.42 -5.94
C ARG A 152 -1.27 9.18 -6.56
N ALA A 153 -0.14 8.52 -6.83
CA ALA A 153 0.98 9.10 -7.59
C ALA A 153 0.63 9.52 -9.04
N ALA A 154 -0.54 9.11 -9.54
CA ALA A 154 -1.08 9.49 -10.85
C ALA A 154 -2.44 10.22 -10.72
N ASP A 155 -2.64 10.94 -9.60
CA ASP A 155 -3.84 11.75 -9.32
C ASP A 155 -5.15 10.95 -9.34
N ARG A 156 -5.09 9.66 -8.98
CA ARG A 156 -6.24 8.76 -8.88
C ARG A 156 -6.50 8.34 -7.43
N THR A 157 -7.67 7.78 -7.17
CA THR A 157 -8.05 7.32 -5.83
C THR A 157 -7.65 5.87 -5.58
N LEU A 158 -7.59 5.45 -4.31
CA LEU A 158 -7.43 4.05 -3.94
C LEU A 158 -8.53 3.19 -4.57
N GLU A 159 -8.13 2.11 -5.25
CA GLU A 159 -9.03 1.26 -6.02
C GLU A 159 -8.98 -0.18 -5.49
N PRO A 160 -10.12 -0.80 -5.17
CA PRO A 160 -10.12 -2.21 -4.77
C PRO A 160 -9.69 -3.08 -5.94
N LEU A 161 -8.86 -4.07 -5.68
CA LEU A 161 -8.59 -5.14 -6.63
C LEU A 161 -9.85 -6.01 -6.76
N THR A 162 -10.26 -6.24 -8.00
CA THR A 162 -11.47 -7.01 -8.32
C THR A 162 -11.20 -8.12 -9.32
N ALA A 163 -11.89 -9.23 -9.15
CA ALA A 163 -11.97 -10.33 -10.10
C ALA A 163 -13.44 -10.46 -10.53
N GLY A 164 -13.81 -9.73 -11.59
CA GLY A 164 -15.21 -9.55 -11.96
C GLY A 164 -15.96 -8.73 -10.90
N PRO A 165 -17.11 -9.19 -10.38
CA PRO A 165 -17.87 -8.45 -9.36
C PRO A 165 -17.32 -8.61 -7.93
N HIS A 166 -16.32 -9.46 -7.72
CA HIS A 166 -15.83 -9.82 -6.39
C HIS A 166 -14.54 -9.07 -6.03
N ARG A 167 -14.40 -8.73 -4.75
CA ARG A 167 -13.14 -8.28 -4.17
C ARG A 167 -12.11 -9.40 -4.20
N VAL A 168 -10.85 -9.03 -4.36
CA VAL A 168 -9.72 -9.95 -4.31
C VAL A 168 -9.10 -9.91 -2.92
N ASP A 169 -8.99 -11.07 -2.29
CA ASP A 169 -8.27 -11.29 -1.05
C ASP A 169 -6.78 -11.60 -1.28
N PHE A 170 -6.02 -11.72 -0.18
CA PHE A 170 -4.58 -11.96 -0.26
C PHE A 170 -4.23 -13.26 -0.98
N GLY A 171 -4.98 -14.34 -0.72
CA GLY A 171 -4.72 -15.63 -1.33
C GLY A 171 -4.94 -15.62 -2.84
N GLY A 172 -6.09 -15.08 -3.27
CA GLY A 172 -6.43 -14.92 -4.68
C GLY A 172 -5.43 -14.04 -5.42
N TRP A 173 -5.04 -12.91 -4.81
CA TRP A 173 -4.01 -12.05 -5.36
C TRP A 173 -2.66 -12.77 -5.50
N TYR A 174 -2.16 -13.38 -4.42
CA TYR A 174 -0.85 -14.03 -4.41
C TYR A 174 -0.75 -15.18 -5.42
N LEU A 175 -1.76 -16.05 -5.48
CA LEU A 175 -1.80 -17.16 -6.42
C LEU A 175 -1.93 -16.71 -7.88
N SER A 176 -2.70 -15.63 -8.15
CA SER A 176 -2.81 -15.07 -9.50
C SER A 176 -1.45 -14.56 -10.00
N GLN A 177 -0.65 -13.96 -9.11
CA GLN A 177 0.66 -13.42 -9.43
C GLN A 177 1.66 -14.55 -9.70
N LEU A 178 1.64 -15.63 -8.91
CA LEU A 178 2.46 -16.83 -9.17
C LEU A 178 2.10 -17.49 -10.52
N THR A 179 0.81 -17.55 -10.85
CA THR A 179 0.32 -18.09 -12.13
C THR A 179 0.81 -17.25 -13.32
N ARG A 180 0.83 -15.92 -13.17
CA ARG A 180 1.37 -15.01 -14.19
C ARG A 180 2.87 -15.19 -14.38
N ALA A 181 3.63 -15.18 -13.29
CA ALA A 181 5.09 -15.31 -13.33
C ALA A 181 5.53 -16.66 -13.96
N THR A 182 4.86 -17.75 -13.60
CA THR A 182 5.11 -19.07 -14.21
C THR A 182 4.75 -19.10 -15.70
N SER A 183 3.64 -18.48 -16.10
CA SER A 183 3.24 -18.36 -17.51
C SER A 183 4.23 -17.51 -18.33
N GLU A 184 4.78 -16.44 -17.76
CA GLU A 184 5.78 -15.59 -18.42
C GLU A 184 7.11 -16.33 -18.57
N ALA A 185 7.57 -17.04 -17.54
CA ALA A 185 8.77 -17.86 -17.61
C ALA A 185 8.67 -18.95 -18.69
N GLN A 186 7.50 -19.57 -18.83
CA GLN A 186 7.22 -20.57 -19.86
C GLN A 186 7.18 -20.00 -21.28
N ARG A 187 6.84 -18.71 -21.45
CA ARG A 187 6.78 -18.04 -22.77
C ARG A 187 8.15 -17.66 -23.34
N GLY A 188 9.20 -17.71 -22.53
CA GLY A 188 10.56 -17.31 -22.92
C GLY A 188 10.71 -15.79 -23.14
N PRO A 189 11.95 -15.26 -23.16
CA PRO A 189 12.17 -13.82 -23.35
C PRO A 189 11.70 -13.39 -24.74
N ARG A 190 10.79 -12.41 -24.80
CA ARG A 190 10.39 -11.76 -26.07
C ARG A 190 11.65 -11.19 -26.73
N GLN A 191 12.05 -11.75 -27.87
CA GLN A 191 13.03 -11.12 -28.75
C GLN A 191 12.49 -9.74 -29.15
N LEU A 192 13.05 -8.68 -28.55
CA LEU A 192 12.93 -7.32 -29.03
C LEU A 192 13.65 -7.25 -30.38
N ALA A 193 12.94 -7.57 -31.45
CA ALA A 193 13.43 -7.41 -32.81
C ALA A 193 13.71 -5.94 -33.08
N SER A 194 14.99 -5.57 -33.04
CA SER A 194 15.49 -4.27 -33.46
C SER A 194 15.23 -4.08 -34.97
N ARG A 195 14.16 -3.36 -35.32
CA ARG A 195 14.04 -2.79 -36.67
C ARG A 195 14.90 -1.53 -36.75
N ARG A 196 16.20 -1.68 -36.96
CA ARG A 196 16.99 -0.66 -37.67
C ARG A 196 16.70 -0.81 -39.16
N ARG A 197 15.81 0.01 -39.71
CA ARG A 197 15.86 0.32 -41.15
C ARG A 197 16.94 1.38 -41.33
N VAL A 198 18.08 0.97 -41.86
CA VAL A 198 18.99 1.90 -42.54
C VAL A 198 18.32 2.25 -43.86
N ARG A 199 18.11 3.55 -44.09
CA ARG A 199 17.77 4.09 -45.41
C ARG A 199 19.08 4.19 -46.18
N GLU A 200 19.12 3.59 -47.36
CA GLU A 200 19.99 4.01 -48.46
C GLU A 200 19.13 4.75 -49.48
#